data_AF-A0A5C3QYN8-F1
#
_entry.id   AF-A0A5C3QYN8-F1
#
_cell.length_a   1.000
_cell.length_b   1.000
_cell.length_c   1.000
_cell.angle_alpha   90.00
_cell.angle_beta   90.00
_cell.angle_gamma   90.00
#
_symmetry.space_group_name_H-M   'P 1'
#
loop_
_entity.id
_entity.type
_entity.pdbx_description
1 polymer ?
#
loop_
_entity_poly.entity_id
_entity_poly.type
_entity_poly.pdbx_seq_one_letter_code
_entity_poly.pdbx_strand_id
1 'polypeptide(L)'
;MSAPMALLNAIAYAPYFVRFQSLAEEGSGLAVLYADRCAKCIDDIEAMDAGPITEISHFLSTVLVLQGVEDIDSATKTTLIKSFKKLEHRHRHVFAAETLRRCIDMVEDSRAMREMFMFAKDMIKAPYKECGAKSCKVREGHRGQKLMPCSK
;
A
#
# COMPACT_ATOMS: atom_id res chain seq x y z
N MET A 1 -16.12 -9.62 5.85
CA MET A 1 -14.92 -9.31 5.05
C MET A 1 -15.33 -9.25 3.60
N SER A 2 -14.91 -8.22 2.86
CA SER A 2 -15.21 -8.17 1.43
C SER A 2 -14.15 -8.95 0.67
N ALA A 3 -14.55 -10.03 -0.01
CA ALA A 3 -13.63 -10.88 -0.76
C ALA A 3 -12.72 -10.10 -1.75
N PRO A 4 -13.19 -9.04 -2.44
CA PRO A 4 -12.36 -8.25 -3.33
C PRO A 4 -11.22 -7.51 -2.64
N MET A 5 -11.46 -6.90 -1.47
CA MET A 5 -10.44 -6.13 -0.76
C MET A 5 -9.41 -7.03 -0.06
N ALA A 6 -9.84 -8.19 0.44
CA ALA A 6 -8.92 -9.21 0.94
C ALA A 6 -7.96 -9.67 -0.18
N LEU A 7 -8.46 -9.87 -1.40
CA LEU A 7 -7.64 -10.21 -2.56
C LEU A 7 -6.67 -9.09 -2.93
N LEU A 8 -7.12 -7.83 -2.96
CA LEU A 8 -6.25 -6.68 -3.24
C LEU A 8 -5.11 -6.57 -2.22
N ASN A 9 -5.39 -6.75 -0.93
CA ASN A 9 -4.36 -6.76 0.11
C ASN A 9 -3.37 -7.93 -0.09
N ALA A 10 -3.85 -9.13 -0.43
CA ALA A 10 -2.98 -10.26 -0.70
C ALA A 10 -2.07 -10.04 -1.91
N ILE A 11 -2.62 -9.48 -3.00
CA ILE A 11 -1.87 -9.18 -4.23
C ILE A 11 -0.93 -8.00 -4.04
N ALA A 12 -1.24 -7.05 -3.15
CA ALA A 12 -0.42 -5.85 -2.94
C ALA A 12 1.03 -6.15 -2.49
N TYR A 13 1.22 -7.30 -1.83
CA TYR A 13 2.53 -7.81 -1.42
C TYR A 13 3.14 -8.80 -2.41
N ALA A 14 2.43 -9.17 -3.47
CA ALA A 14 2.93 -10.08 -4.48
C ALA A 14 4.07 -9.41 -5.26
N PRO A 15 5.21 -10.08 -5.49
CA PRO A 15 6.34 -9.47 -6.19
C PRO A 15 6.00 -8.95 -7.59
N TYR A 16 4.99 -9.53 -8.26
CA TYR A 16 4.52 -9.03 -9.57
C TYR A 16 3.86 -7.66 -9.46
N PHE A 17 3.01 -7.44 -8.45
CA PHE A 17 2.35 -6.15 -8.25
C PHE A 17 3.35 -5.07 -7.82
N VAL A 18 4.32 -5.43 -6.98
CA VAL A 18 5.42 -4.54 -6.60
C VAL A 18 6.28 -4.16 -7.81
N ARG A 19 6.57 -5.13 -8.71
CA ARG A 19 7.24 -4.88 -9.99
C ARG A 19 6.40 -3.95 -10.87
N PHE A 20 5.12 -4.26 -11.04
CA PHE A 20 4.19 -3.46 -11.83
C PHE A 20 4.18 -2.00 -11.36
N GLN A 21 4.03 -1.76 -10.05
CA GLN A 21 4.10 -0.40 -9.49
C GLN A 21 5.45 0.30 -9.64
N SER A 22 6.53 -0.45 -9.85
CA SER A 22 7.86 0.11 -10.11
C SER A 22 8.09 0.43 -11.60
N LEU A 23 7.19 0.02 -12.50
CA LEU A 23 7.20 0.42 -13.90
C LEU A 23 6.56 1.81 -14.01
N ALA A 24 7.32 2.76 -14.55
CA ALA A 24 7.01 4.19 -14.47
C ALA A 24 5.74 4.61 -15.25
N GLU A 25 5.38 3.89 -16.32
CA GLU A 25 4.27 4.28 -17.20
C GLU A 25 2.93 3.63 -16.82
N GLU A 26 2.90 2.33 -16.52
CA GLU A 26 1.65 1.60 -16.28
C GLU A 26 1.29 1.47 -14.79
N GLY A 27 2.29 1.51 -13.92
CA GLY A 27 2.13 1.26 -12.49
C GLY A 27 2.00 2.50 -11.61
N SER A 28 2.25 3.69 -12.16
CA SER A 28 2.27 4.95 -11.41
C SER A 28 0.86 5.50 -11.14
N GLY A 29 0.74 6.40 -10.15
CA GLY A 29 -0.50 7.12 -9.86
C GLY A 29 -1.55 6.34 -9.06
N LEU A 30 -1.31 5.09 -8.67
CA LEU A 30 -2.26 4.31 -7.87
C LEU A 30 -2.43 4.88 -6.46
N ALA A 31 -1.37 5.40 -5.85
CA ALA A 31 -1.44 6.08 -4.57
C ALA A 31 -2.36 7.31 -4.64
N VAL A 32 -2.23 8.13 -5.70
CA VAL A 32 -3.07 9.30 -5.94
C VAL A 32 -4.51 8.90 -6.17
N LEU A 33 -4.75 7.96 -7.10
CA LEU A 33 -6.09 7.49 -7.44
C LEU A 33 -6.81 6.90 -6.22
N TYR A 34 -6.12 6.09 -5.43
CA TYR A 34 -6.74 5.42 -4.28
C TYR A 34 -6.97 6.40 -3.12
N ALA A 35 -6.05 7.34 -2.89
CA ALA A 35 -6.23 8.42 -1.92
C ALA A 35 -7.42 9.30 -2.25
N ASP A 36 -7.56 9.74 -3.51
CA ASP A 36 -8.69 10.54 -4.00
C ASP A 36 -10.03 9.79 -3.84
N ARG A 37 -10.07 8.50 -4.20
CA ARG A 37 -11.26 7.67 -3.97
C ARG A 37 -11.62 7.55 -2.50
N CYS A 38 -10.64 7.31 -1.62
CA CYS A 38 -10.90 7.24 -0.18
C CYS A 38 -11.43 8.57 0.36
N ALA A 39 -10.91 9.71 -0.11
CA ALA A 39 -11.40 11.02 0.29
C ALA A 39 -12.83 11.30 -0.20
N LYS A 40 -13.15 10.91 -1.45
CA LYS A 40 -14.49 11.08 -2.03
C LYS A 40 -15.55 10.18 -1.39
N CYS A 41 -15.18 8.99 -0.97
CA CYS A 41 -16.07 8.02 -0.34
C CYS A 41 -15.93 8.00 1.19
N ILE A 42 -15.44 9.10 1.80
CA ILE A 42 -15.07 9.09 3.21
C ILE A 42 -16.28 8.87 4.13
N ASP A 43 -17.44 9.42 3.76
CA ASP A 43 -18.68 9.25 4.52
C ASP A 43 -19.14 7.79 4.55
N ASP A 44 -19.00 7.08 3.42
CA ASP A 44 -19.29 5.64 3.33
C ASP A 44 -18.30 4.84 4.19
N ILE A 45 -17.01 5.16 4.11
CA ILE A 45 -15.95 4.51 4.91
C ILE A 45 -16.20 4.74 6.42
N GLU A 46 -16.61 5.95 6.80
CA GLU A 46 -16.94 6.27 8.19
C GLU A 46 -18.15 5.50 8.72
N ALA A 47 -19.03 4.99 7.85
CA ALA A 47 -20.16 4.15 8.23
C ALA A 47 -19.81 2.65 8.31
N MET A 48 -18.60 2.25 7.90
CA MET A 48 -18.19 0.84 7.89
C MET A 48 -17.73 0.34 9.26
N ASP A 49 -17.75 -0.98 9.41
CA ASP A 49 -17.12 -1.68 10.53
C ASP A 49 -15.59 -1.71 10.41
N ALA A 50 -14.92 -2.10 11.51
CA ALA A 50 -13.46 -2.15 11.59
C ALA A 50 -12.80 -3.03 10.52
N GLY A 51 -13.45 -4.12 10.09
CA GLY A 51 -12.91 -5.05 9.10
C GLY A 51 -12.67 -4.40 7.73
N PRO A 52 -13.70 -3.90 7.05
CA PRO A 52 -13.55 -3.17 5.78
C PRO A 52 -12.62 -1.96 5.89
N ILE A 53 -12.69 -1.19 6.99
CA ILE A 53 -11.77 -0.06 7.23
C ILE A 53 -10.33 -0.54 7.22
N THR A 54 -10.03 -1.62 7.95
CA THR A 54 -8.69 -2.24 7.97
C THR A 54 -8.24 -2.62 6.56
N GLU A 55 -9.11 -3.26 5.78
CA GLU A 55 -8.74 -3.71 4.43
C GLU A 55 -8.43 -2.50 3.51
N ILE A 56 -9.20 -1.42 3.62
CA ILE A 56 -9.02 -0.19 2.82
C ILE A 56 -7.74 0.54 3.23
N SER A 57 -7.55 0.78 4.53
CA SER A 57 -6.39 1.51 5.06
C SER A 57 -5.11 0.70 4.91
N HIS A 58 -5.17 -0.62 5.01
CA HIS A 58 -4.01 -1.49 4.77
C HIS A 58 -3.56 -1.42 3.31
N PHE A 59 -4.49 -1.52 2.36
CA PHE A 59 -4.16 -1.39 0.95
C PHE A 59 -3.59 0.00 0.63
N LEU A 60 -4.28 1.05 1.09
CA LEU A 60 -3.81 2.44 0.92
C LEU A 60 -2.40 2.60 1.50
N SER A 61 -2.16 2.12 2.73
CA SER A 61 -0.84 2.23 3.33
C SER A 61 0.26 1.56 2.50
N THR A 62 -0.05 0.43 1.85
CA THR A 62 0.93 -0.29 1.03
C THR A 62 1.27 0.49 -0.23
N VAL A 63 0.27 1.05 -0.93
CA VAL A 63 0.53 1.85 -2.14
C VAL A 63 1.23 3.16 -1.81
N LEU A 64 0.94 3.78 -0.66
CA LEU A 64 1.65 4.97 -0.18
C LEU A 64 3.13 4.67 0.13
N VAL A 65 3.45 3.53 0.75
CA VAL A 65 4.86 3.11 0.98
C VAL A 65 5.60 2.95 -0.35
N LEU A 66 4.94 2.34 -1.35
CA LEU A 66 5.57 2.02 -2.63
C LEU A 66 5.78 3.26 -3.52
N GLN A 67 4.76 4.10 -3.67
CA GLN A 67 4.76 5.22 -4.62
C GLN A 67 5.05 6.58 -3.97
N GLY A 68 4.84 6.71 -2.66
CA GLY A 68 4.93 7.99 -1.96
C GLY A 68 3.60 8.73 -1.90
N VAL A 69 3.67 9.99 -1.45
CA VAL A 69 2.52 10.88 -1.20
C VAL A 69 2.66 12.22 -1.94
N GLU A 70 3.75 12.43 -2.65
CA GLU A 70 4.18 13.71 -3.23
C GLU A 70 3.11 14.27 -4.17
N ASP A 71 2.54 13.41 -5.02
CA ASP A 71 1.57 13.78 -6.05
C ASP A 71 0.11 13.83 -5.55
N ILE A 72 -0.13 13.54 -4.27
CA ILE A 72 -1.47 13.66 -3.68
C ILE A 72 -1.73 15.14 -3.34
N ASP A 73 -2.83 15.70 -3.82
CA ASP A 73 -3.19 17.09 -3.60
C ASP A 73 -3.48 17.40 -2.12
N SER A 74 -3.30 18.66 -1.73
CA SER A 74 -3.40 19.09 -0.32
C SER A 74 -4.80 18.96 0.27
N ALA A 75 -5.85 19.08 -0.55
CA ALA A 75 -7.24 18.95 -0.09
C ALA A 75 -7.57 17.48 0.23
N THR A 76 -7.13 16.56 -0.62
CA THR A 76 -7.22 15.11 -0.38
C THR A 76 -6.44 14.73 0.88
N LYS A 77 -5.19 15.16 1.02
CA LYS A 77 -4.38 14.90 2.22
C LYS A 77 -5.08 15.36 3.50
N THR A 78 -5.61 16.58 3.49
CA THR A 78 -6.30 17.17 4.64
C THR A 78 -7.56 16.40 5.01
N THR A 79 -8.36 16.00 4.01
CA THR A 79 -9.58 15.21 4.21
C THR A 79 -9.23 13.85 4.83
N LEU A 80 -8.25 13.14 4.26
CA LEU A 80 -7.81 11.85 4.77
C LEU A 80 -7.28 11.96 6.20
N ILE A 81 -6.40 12.91 6.51
CA ILE A 81 -5.86 13.08 7.87
C ILE A 81 -6.99 13.28 8.88
N LYS A 82 -7.92 14.21 8.58
CA LYS A 82 -9.01 14.56 9.49
C LYS A 82 -9.91 13.35 9.79
N SER A 83 -10.38 12.67 8.74
CA SER A 83 -11.29 11.54 8.90
C SER A 83 -10.59 10.29 9.42
N PHE A 84 -9.35 10.02 9.03
CA PHE A 84 -8.61 8.87 9.55
C PHE A 84 -8.28 9.04 11.03
N LYS A 85 -7.96 10.24 11.51
CA LYS A 85 -7.80 10.49 12.96
C LYS A 85 -9.10 10.22 13.74
N LYS A 86 -10.24 10.61 13.16
CA LYS A 86 -11.57 10.33 13.74
C LYS A 86 -11.85 8.82 13.79
N LEU A 87 -11.59 8.11 12.69
CA LEU A 87 -11.79 6.66 12.61
C LEU A 87 -10.83 5.89 13.52
N GLU A 88 -9.57 6.30 13.59
CA GLU A 88 -8.57 5.70 14.46
C GLU A 88 -9.00 5.83 15.94
N HIS A 89 -9.50 7.01 16.33
CA HIS A 89 -10.04 7.22 17.67
C HIS A 89 -11.24 6.31 17.96
N ARG A 90 -12.13 6.12 16.98
CA ARG A 90 -13.31 5.25 17.12
C ARG A 90 -12.93 3.77 17.24
N HIS A 91 -11.93 3.33 16.48
CA HIS A 91 -11.50 1.93 16.42
C HIS A 91 -10.22 1.68 17.24
N ARG A 92 -10.09 2.35 18.39
CA ARG A 92 -8.97 2.15 19.31
C ARG A 92 -8.81 0.67 19.69
N HIS A 93 -7.55 0.26 19.83
CA HIS A 93 -7.16 -1.09 20.27
C HIS A 93 -7.47 -2.23 19.28
N VAL A 94 -7.86 -1.93 18.05
CA VAL A 94 -7.95 -2.93 16.97
C VAL A 94 -7.05 -2.58 15.79
N PHE A 95 -6.79 -3.56 14.94
CA PHE A 95 -5.86 -3.45 13.81
C PHE A 95 -6.25 -2.35 12.79
N ALA A 96 -7.53 -1.96 12.74
CA ALA A 96 -7.99 -0.80 11.96
C ALA A 96 -7.28 0.49 12.39
N ALA A 97 -7.08 0.72 13.69
CA ALA A 97 -6.36 1.90 14.17
C ALA A 97 -4.89 1.91 13.71
N GLU A 98 -4.21 0.77 13.75
CA GLU A 98 -2.80 0.68 13.32
C GLU A 98 -2.63 1.00 11.83
N THR A 99 -3.51 0.46 11.00
CA THR A 99 -3.47 0.66 9.54
C THR A 99 -3.86 2.09 9.16
N LEU A 100 -4.83 2.70 9.86
CA LEU A 100 -5.14 4.13 9.73
C LEU A 100 -3.97 5.01 10.18
N ARG A 101 -3.35 4.70 11.32
CA ARG A 101 -2.18 5.43 11.84
C ARG A 101 -1.03 5.46 10.83
N ARG A 102 -0.72 4.31 10.20
CA ARG A 102 0.30 4.26 9.14
C ARG A 102 -0.02 5.21 7.99
N CYS A 103 -1.28 5.25 7.53
CA CYS A 103 -1.70 6.18 6.49
C CYS A 103 -1.51 7.64 6.92
N ILE A 104 -1.94 7.97 8.14
CA ILE A 104 -1.80 9.32 8.71
C ILE A 104 -0.31 9.72 8.74
N ASP A 105 0.53 8.86 9.32
CA ASP A 105 1.96 9.14 9.50
C ASP A 105 2.70 9.34 8.16
N MET A 106 2.29 8.62 7.10
CA MET A 106 2.84 8.84 5.75
C MET A 106 2.36 10.15 5.13
N VAL A 107 1.06 10.46 5.24
CA VAL A 107 0.49 11.68 4.65
C VAL A 107 0.97 12.94 5.37
N GLU A 108 1.18 12.86 6.69
CA GLU A 108 1.77 13.94 7.50
C GLU A 108 3.30 14.03 7.37
N ASP A 109 3.94 13.12 6.63
CA ASP A 109 5.40 13.01 6.50
C ASP A 109 6.10 12.98 7.87
N SER A 110 5.61 12.10 8.76
CA SER A 110 6.14 11.92 10.10
C SER A 110 7.61 11.52 10.05
N ARG A 111 8.48 12.45 10.48
CA ARG A 111 9.94 12.23 10.52
C ARG A 111 10.32 10.98 11.33
N ALA A 112 9.57 10.68 12.39
CA ALA A 112 9.82 9.50 13.23
C ALA A 112 9.56 8.18 12.49
N MET A 113 8.63 8.18 11.53
CA MET A 113 8.20 6.97 10.83
C MET A 113 8.88 6.81 9.46
N ARG A 114 9.53 7.86 8.96
CA ARG A 114 10.17 7.88 7.64
C ARG A 114 11.17 6.75 7.44
N GLU A 115 12.05 6.51 8.41
CA GLU A 115 13.04 5.41 8.35
C GLU A 115 12.35 4.03 8.31
N MET A 116 11.29 3.86 9.10
CA MET A 116 10.50 2.62 9.11
C MET A 116 9.81 2.38 7.76
N PHE A 117 9.27 3.44 7.12
CA PHE A 117 8.65 3.32 5.80
C PHE A 117 9.67 3.03 4.70
N MET A 118 10.86 3.65 4.75
CA MET A 118 11.94 3.31 3.81
C MET A 118 12.37 1.85 3.96
N PHE A 119 12.52 1.38 5.20
CA PHE A 119 12.84 -0.02 5.48
C PHE A 119 11.74 -0.97 4.96
N ALA A 120 10.47 -0.67 5.23
CA ALA A 120 9.34 -1.45 4.72
C ALA A 120 9.31 -1.49 3.18
N LYS A 121 9.56 -0.34 2.54
CA LYS A 121 9.66 -0.24 1.09
C LYS A 121 10.77 -1.14 0.54
N ASP A 122 11.93 -1.14 1.17
CA ASP A 122 13.05 -2.00 0.76
C ASP A 122 12.75 -3.48 0.97
N MET A 123 12.13 -3.87 2.09
CA MET A 123 11.68 -5.24 2.32
C MET A 123 10.68 -5.71 1.25
N ILE A 124 9.69 -4.87 0.92
CA ILE A 124 8.69 -5.20 -0.10
C ILE A 124 9.33 -5.31 -1.49
N LYS A 125 10.34 -4.47 -1.79
CA LYS A 125 11.07 -4.50 -3.06
C LYS A 125 12.15 -5.58 -3.15
N ALA A 126 12.62 -6.14 -2.03
CA ALA A 126 13.75 -7.08 -2.00
C ALA A 126 13.54 -8.31 -2.89
N PRO A 127 12.38 -9.01 -2.86
CA PRO A 127 12.15 -10.16 -3.73
C PRO A 127 12.22 -9.83 -5.23
N TYR A 128 11.84 -8.60 -5.60
CA TYR A 128 11.95 -8.11 -6.98
C TYR A 128 13.42 -7.81 -7.36
N LYS A 129 14.18 -7.13 -6.49
CA LYS A 129 15.61 -6.82 -6.75
C LYS A 129 16.43 -8.10 -6.95
N GLU A 130 16.13 -9.16 -6.21
CA GLU A 130 16.80 -10.46 -6.37
C GLU A 130 16.47 -11.17 -7.70
N CYS A 131 15.23 -11.01 -8.19
CA CYS A 131 14.77 -11.58 -9.45
C CYS A 131 15.23 -10.76 -10.68
N GLY A 132 15.59 -9.48 -10.52
CA GLY A 132 16.05 -8.60 -11.61
C GLY A 132 17.57 -8.44 -11.76
N ALA A 133 18.38 -9.06 -10.89
CA ALA A 133 19.83 -8.87 -10.89
C ALA A 133 20.49 -9.45 -12.17
N LYS A 134 21.58 -8.84 -12.66
CA LYS A 134 22.41 -9.35 -13.78
C LYS A 134 22.90 -10.80 -13.56
N SER A 135 22.84 -11.28 -12.32
CA SER A 135 23.16 -12.62 -11.87
C SER A 135 21.95 -13.52 -11.56
N CYS A 136 20.71 -13.18 -12.00
CA CYS A 136 19.55 -14.10 -11.93
C CYS A 136 19.91 -15.39 -12.72
N LYS A 137 20.37 -16.42 -12.00
CA LYS A 137 20.68 -17.76 -12.53
C LYS A 137 19.41 -18.60 -12.75
N VAL A 138 18.22 -18.03 -12.53
CA VAL A 138 16.93 -18.68 -12.83
C VAL A 138 16.66 -18.58 -14.34
N ARG A 139 17.60 -19.07 -15.14
CA ARG A 139 17.36 -19.45 -16.53
C ARG A 139 17.44 -20.96 -16.52
N GLU A 140 16.35 -21.60 -16.90
CA GLU A 140 16.24 -23.03 -17.15
C GLU A 140 16.16 -23.91 -15.90
N GLY A 141 14.92 -24.28 -15.57
CA GLY A 141 14.63 -25.57 -14.95
C GLY A 141 14.40 -25.55 -13.46
N HIS A 142 13.23 -25.09 -13.00
CA HIS A 142 12.62 -25.70 -11.83
C HIS A 142 11.09 -25.72 -11.94
N ARG A 143 10.55 -26.93 -11.77
CA ARG A 143 9.13 -27.24 -11.74
C ARG A 143 8.47 -26.55 -10.54
N GLY A 144 7.57 -25.61 -10.81
CA GLY A 144 6.28 -25.56 -10.12
C GLY A 144 6.14 -24.80 -8.79
N GLN A 145 7.13 -24.12 -8.21
CA GLN A 145 6.93 -23.47 -6.89
C GLN A 145 7.47 -22.04 -6.69
N LYS A 146 8.06 -21.39 -7.70
CA LYS A 146 8.39 -19.95 -7.62
C LYS A 146 7.78 -19.20 -8.80
N LEU A 147 6.67 -18.53 -8.52
CA LEU A 147 5.97 -17.64 -9.45
C LEU A 147 6.81 -16.38 -9.70
N MET A 148 7.78 -16.47 -10.61
CA MET A 148 8.06 -15.47 -11.65
C MET A 148 9.34 -15.86 -12.39
N PRO A 149 9.26 -16.29 -13.66
CA PRO A 149 10.43 -16.32 -14.52
C PRO A 149 10.90 -14.88 -14.77
N CYS A 150 12.22 -14.63 -14.65
CA CYS A 150 12.90 -13.37 -14.97
C CYS A 150 12.62 -13.01 -16.46
N SER A 151 11.51 -12.31 -16.77
CA SER A 151 11.22 -11.83 -18.14
C SER A 151 11.94 -10.52 -18.39
N LYS A 152 12.69 -10.47 -19.50
CA LYS A 152 13.40 -9.28 -19.99
C LYS A 152 12.44 -8.11 -20.19
#